data_AF-A0A821TGB4-F1
#
_entry.id   AF-A0A821TGB4-F1
#
_cell.length_a   1.000
_cell.length_b   1.000
_cell.length_c   1.000
_cell.angle_alpha   90.00
_cell.angle_beta   90.00
_cell.angle_gamma   90.00
#
_symmetry.space_group_name_H-M   'P 1'
#
loop_
_entity.id
_entity.type
_entity.pdbx_description
1 polymer ?
#
loop_
_entity_poly.entity_id
_entity_poly.type
_entity_poly.pdbx_seq_one_letter_code
_entity_poly.pdbx_strand_id
1 'polypeptide(L)'
;QDQGYPSLDLDRDAIGDNYNVNREIGTAGMVLLKNTNNALPFNVMTDKYYFVYGTAAGQSDEGFGAGGSEQHAGALYQGGGSGFVEPTYG
;
A
#
# COMPACT_ATOMS: atom_id res chain seq x y z
N GLN A 1 13.78 16.73 -26.30
CA GLN A 1 12.55 15.96 -26.50
C GLN A 1 12.59 15.43 -27.92
N ASP A 2 12.55 14.12 -28.07
CA ASP A 2 12.54 13.49 -29.39
C ASP A 2 11.20 13.75 -30.07
N GLN A 3 11.24 13.94 -31.39
CA GLN A 3 10.07 14.29 -32.19
C GLN A 3 8.98 13.21 -32.06
N GLY A 4 7.79 13.59 -31.58
CA GLY A 4 6.62 12.68 -31.49
C GLY A 4 6.28 12.15 -30.09
N TYR A 5 7.08 12.46 -29.06
CA TYR A 5 6.73 12.12 -27.67
C TYR A 5 5.87 13.19 -27.01
N PRO A 6 4.98 12.82 -26.07
CA PRO A 6 4.25 13.79 -25.25
C PRO A 6 5.21 14.77 -24.56
N SER A 7 4.80 16.03 -24.45
CA SER A 7 5.48 16.98 -23.58
C SER A 7 5.50 16.47 -22.15
N LEU A 8 6.52 16.88 -21.39
CA LEU A 8 6.56 16.60 -19.95
C LEU A 8 5.37 17.29 -19.29
N ASP A 9 4.50 16.49 -18.69
CA ASP A 9 3.34 16.91 -17.92
C ASP A 9 3.24 15.98 -16.71
N LEU A 10 3.58 16.52 -15.53
CA LEU A 10 3.57 15.77 -14.27
C LEU A 10 2.20 15.79 -13.59
N ASP A 11 1.29 16.67 -14.03
CA ASP A 11 -0.06 16.80 -13.47
C ASP A 11 -1.07 15.92 -14.20
N ARG A 12 -0.66 15.31 -15.32
CA ARG A 12 -1.48 14.37 -16.09
C ARG A 12 -1.79 13.13 -15.26
N ASP A 13 -3.08 12.89 -15.02
CA ASP A 13 -3.55 11.60 -14.53
C ASP A 13 -3.22 10.49 -15.55
N ALA A 14 -2.28 9.63 -15.16
CA ALA A 14 -1.80 8.51 -15.93
C ALA A 14 -1.98 7.17 -15.18
N ILE A 15 -2.82 7.14 -14.14
CA ILE A 15 -2.94 5.99 -13.23
C ILE A 15 -3.70 4.85 -13.91
N GLY A 16 -4.76 5.16 -14.65
CA GLY A 16 -5.60 4.18 -15.34
C GLY A 16 -6.08 3.07 -14.40
N ASP A 17 -5.95 1.82 -14.82
CA ASP A 17 -6.31 0.61 -14.06
C ASP A 17 -5.09 -0.10 -13.44
N ASN A 18 -3.96 0.60 -13.32
CA ASN A 18 -2.71 0.04 -12.77
C ASN A 18 -2.86 -0.51 -11.34
N TYR A 19 -3.89 -0.08 -10.60
CA TYR A 19 -4.22 -0.61 -9.27
C TYR A 19 -4.49 -2.13 -9.30
N ASN A 20 -4.97 -2.68 -10.43
CA ASN A 20 -5.20 -4.12 -10.59
C ASN A 20 -3.89 -4.90 -10.45
N VAL A 21 -2.85 -4.46 -11.18
CA VAL A 21 -1.51 -5.07 -11.12
C VAL A 21 -0.88 -4.85 -9.75
N ASN A 22 -1.01 -3.65 -9.16
CA ASN A 22 -0.50 -3.37 -7.81
C ASN A 22 -1.12 -4.32 -6.77
N ARG A 23 -2.43 -4.57 -6.86
CA ARG A 23 -3.15 -5.47 -5.96
C ARG A 23 -2.73 -6.93 -6.15
N GLU A 24 -2.55 -7.36 -7.40
CA GLU A 24 -2.10 -8.70 -7.73
C GLU A 24 -0.70 -8.96 -7.18
N ILE A 25 0.26 -8.09 -7.49
CA ILE A 25 1.65 -8.21 -7.02
C ILE A 25 1.72 -8.11 -5.50
N GLY A 26 0.97 -7.18 -4.89
CA GLY A 26 0.91 -7.03 -3.43
C GLY A 26 0.42 -8.31 -2.74
N THR A 27 -0.56 -8.99 -3.32
CA THR A 27 -1.08 -10.27 -2.80
C THR A 27 -0.10 -11.42 -3.03
N ALA A 28 0.43 -11.54 -4.25
CA ALA A 28 1.35 -12.62 -4.64
C ALA A 28 2.72 -12.54 -3.94
N GLY A 29 3.14 -11.32 -3.57
CA GLY A 29 4.39 -11.07 -2.85
C GLY A 29 4.34 -11.38 -1.35
N MET A 30 3.17 -11.68 -0.78
CA MET A 30 3.06 -12.02 0.64
C MET A 30 3.70 -13.38 0.95
N VAL A 31 4.57 -13.41 1.96
CA VAL A 31 5.22 -14.65 2.42
C VAL A 31 4.59 -15.15 3.71
N LEU A 32 3.96 -16.31 3.68
CA LEU A 32 3.41 -16.97 4.87
C LEU A 32 4.53 -17.69 5.64
N LEU A 33 5.07 -17.03 6.66
CA LEU A 33 6.20 -17.56 7.45
C LEU A 33 5.80 -18.69 8.42
N LYS A 34 4.59 -18.64 8.98
CA LYS A 34 4.10 -19.63 9.96
C LYS A 34 2.57 -19.73 9.91
N ASN A 35 2.04 -20.94 9.90
CA ASN A 35 0.60 -21.22 9.98
C ASN A 35 0.34 -22.45 10.86
N THR A 36 0.35 -22.26 12.18
CA THR A 36 0.07 -23.33 13.14
C THR A 36 -1.44 -23.51 13.29
N ASN A 37 -1.91 -24.76 13.40
CA ASN A 37 -3.33 -25.09 13.55
C ASN A 37 -4.25 -24.58 12.42
N ASN A 38 -3.70 -24.33 11.23
CA ASN A 38 -4.44 -23.77 10.09
C ASN A 38 -5.21 -22.49 10.46
N ALA A 39 -4.55 -21.58 11.20
CA ALA A 39 -5.14 -20.30 11.58
C ALA A 39 -5.53 -19.42 10.36
N LEU A 40 -4.87 -19.64 9.21
CA LEU A 40 -5.24 -19.05 7.92
C LEU A 40 -5.63 -20.13 6.90
N PRO A 41 -6.57 -19.84 5.98
CA PRO A 41 -7.32 -18.58 5.86
C PRO A 41 -8.39 -18.45 6.94
N PHE A 42 -8.80 -17.21 7.25
CA PHE A 42 -9.96 -16.98 8.11
C PHE A 42 -11.22 -17.59 7.51
N ASN A 43 -12.08 -18.11 8.36
CA ASN A 43 -13.38 -18.64 7.97
C ASN A 43 -14.48 -17.71 8.45
N VAL A 44 -14.98 -16.88 7.53
CA VAL A 44 -16.04 -15.90 7.78
C VAL A 44 -17.36 -16.50 8.29
N MET A 45 -17.55 -17.82 8.20
CA MET A 45 -18.73 -18.51 8.73
C MET A 45 -18.57 -18.90 10.20
N THR A 46 -17.34 -19.08 10.69
CA THR A 46 -17.05 -19.56 12.05
C THR A 46 -16.38 -18.51 12.93
N ASP A 47 -15.55 -17.66 12.33
CA ASP A 47 -14.83 -16.60 13.00
C ASP A 47 -15.76 -15.37 13.14
N LYS A 48 -16.15 -15.05 14.38
CA LYS A 48 -17.19 -14.04 14.64
C LYS A 48 -16.66 -12.68 15.06
N TYR A 49 -15.46 -12.67 15.62
CA TYR A 49 -14.88 -11.47 16.22
C TYR A 49 -13.45 -11.31 15.71
N TYR A 50 -13.22 -10.18 15.05
CA TYR A 50 -11.92 -9.78 14.57
C TYR A 50 -11.50 -8.54 15.33
N PHE A 51 -10.26 -8.56 15.83
CA PHE A 51 -9.68 -7.42 16.49
C PHE A 51 -8.36 -7.10 15.79
N VAL A 52 -8.21 -5.84 15.41
CA VAL A 52 -7.04 -5.33 14.70
C VAL A 52 -6.28 -4.44 15.66
N TYR A 53 -4.99 -4.73 15.86
CA TYR A 53 -4.16 -4.05 16.84
C TYR A 53 -2.89 -3.51 16.20
N GLY A 54 -2.37 -2.42 16.77
CA GLY A 54 -1.13 -1.77 16.34
C GLY A 54 -1.37 -0.59 15.40
N THR A 55 -0.53 0.43 15.52
CA THR A 55 -0.62 1.66 14.70
C THR A 55 -0.43 1.39 13.20
N ALA A 56 0.35 0.35 12.86
CA ALA A 56 0.57 -0.06 11.48
C ALA A 56 -0.68 -0.56 10.74
N ALA A 57 -1.79 -0.79 11.47
CA ALA A 57 -3.07 -1.15 10.86
C ALA A 57 -3.96 0.06 10.52
N GLY A 58 -3.54 1.27 10.90
CA GLY A 58 -4.27 2.52 10.67
C GLY A 58 -3.67 3.36 9.55
N GLN A 59 -4.38 4.44 9.20
CA GLN A 59 -3.85 5.51 8.37
C GLN A 59 -2.91 6.40 9.19
N SER A 60 -1.90 7.00 8.55
CA SER A 60 -1.08 8.02 9.17
C SER A 60 -1.88 9.31 9.40
N ASP A 61 -1.59 10.00 10.51
CA ASP A 61 -2.15 11.33 10.78
C ASP A 61 -1.67 12.37 9.74
N GLU A 62 -0.57 12.09 9.03
CA GLU A 62 -0.04 12.91 7.94
C GLU A 62 -0.66 12.55 6.57
N GLY A 63 -1.65 11.65 6.54
CA GLY A 63 -2.31 11.21 5.33
C GLY A 63 -1.39 10.35 4.44
N PHE A 64 -1.29 10.70 3.15
CA PHE A 64 -0.46 9.99 2.17
C PHE A 64 0.87 10.70 1.87
N GLY A 65 1.14 11.83 2.53
CA GLY A 65 2.38 12.55 2.35
C GLY A 65 3.58 11.71 2.81
N ALA A 66 4.75 11.99 2.23
CA ALA A 66 6.02 11.37 2.65
C ALA A 66 6.35 11.59 4.14
N GLY A 67 5.72 12.60 4.74
CA GLY A 67 5.90 12.96 6.13
C GLY A 67 7.25 13.59 6.40
N GLY A 68 7.26 14.76 7.03
CA GLY A 68 8.49 15.42 7.46
C GLY A 68 8.86 15.08 8.90
N SER A 69 7.92 14.51 9.68
CA SER A 69 8.14 14.20 11.07
C SER A 69 8.65 12.77 11.23
N GLU A 70 9.52 12.56 12.21
CA GLU A 70 10.12 11.26 12.56
C GLU A 70 9.08 10.23 13.08
N GLN A 71 7.78 10.50 12.91
CA GLN A 71 6.67 9.69 13.40
C GLN A 71 5.88 9.08 12.24
N HIS A 72 6.46 8.05 11.62
CA HIS A 72 5.77 7.19 10.65
C HIS A 72 4.77 6.26 11.38
N ALA A 73 3.78 6.83 12.05
CA ALA A 73 2.64 6.07 12.55
C ALA A 73 1.67 5.80 11.39
N GLY A 74 1.18 4.57 11.26
CA GLY A 74 0.28 4.13 10.18
C GLY A 74 0.85 2.98 9.36
N ALA A 75 0.09 2.54 8.36
CA ALA A 75 0.49 1.47 7.46
C ALA A 75 1.75 1.83 6.65
N LEU A 76 2.73 0.94 6.65
CA LEU A 76 3.96 1.07 5.87
C LEU A 76 3.83 0.30 4.54
N TYR A 77 3.78 1.03 3.43
CA TYR A 77 3.63 0.45 2.07
C TYR A 77 4.81 0.75 1.14
N GLN A 78 5.71 1.68 1.51
CA GLN A 78 6.97 1.94 0.81
C GLN A 78 8.04 2.49 1.75
N GLY A 79 9.31 2.35 1.37
CA GLY A 79 10.41 3.03 2.05
C GLY A 79 10.50 4.51 1.67
N GLY A 80 11.27 5.29 2.43
CA GLY A 80 11.53 6.71 2.10
C GLY A 80 12.65 6.92 1.07
N GLY A 81 12.93 8.19 0.76
CA GLY A 81 14.02 8.60 -0.12
C GLY A 81 13.57 8.93 -1.54
N SER A 82 14.53 9.04 -2.48
CA SER A 82 14.27 9.47 -3.86
C SER A 82 13.42 8.51 -4.70
N GLY A 83 13.16 7.30 -4.19
CA GLY A 83 12.25 6.33 -4.80
C GLY A 83 10.81 6.41 -4.30
N PHE A 84 10.51 7.27 -3.33
CA PHE A 84 9.14 7.47 -2.82
C PHE A 84 8.28 8.15 -3.90
N VAL A 85 7.03 7.69 -4.03
CA VAL A 85 5.99 8.34 -4.85
C VAL A 85 4.73 8.56 -4.03
N GLU A 86 4.03 9.67 -4.24
CA GLU A 86 2.80 9.96 -3.50
C GLU A 86 1.67 8.98 -3.88
N PRO A 87 1.09 8.25 -2.92
CA PRO A 87 -0.09 7.42 -3.18
C PRO A 87 -1.31 8.26 -3.51
N THR A 88 -2.12 7.73 -4.41
CA THR A 88 -3.39 8.33 -4.81
C THR A 88 -4.55 7.93 -3.90
N TYR A 89 -4.33 6.93 -3.02
CA TYR A 89 -5.28 6.38 -2.06
C TYR A 89 -4.55 5.56 -0.98
N GLY A 90 -5.27 5.20 0.08
CA GLY A 90 -4.86 4.29 1.13
C GLY A 90 -6.02 3.97 2.07
#